data_AF-A0A842J0Q5-F1
#
_entry.id   AF-A0A842J0Q5-F1
#
_cell.length_a   1.000
_cell.length_b   1.000
_cell.length_c   1.000
_cell.angle_alpha   90.00
_cell.angle_beta   90.00
_cell.angle_gamma   90.00
#
_symmetry.space_group_name_H-M   'P 1'
#
loop_
_entity.id
_entity.type
_entity.pdbx_description
1 polymer ?
#
loop_
_entity_poly.entity_id
_entity_poly.type
_entity_poly.pdbx_seq_one_letter_code
_entity_poly.pdbx_strand_id
1 'polypeptide(L)' 'MEKRDLKIIFSKGGSGSISSRVTLPIKWIKKMGLEISNRELEVTFNEEKNIIEIKPKKEKNRVS' A
#
# COMPACT_ATOMS: atom_id res chain seq x y z
N MET A 1 13.30 3.85 13.47
CA MET A 1 12.45 4.46 12.43
C MET A 1 13.32 4.66 11.19
N GLU A 2 12.95 4.09 10.04
CA GLU A 2 13.67 4.23 8.77
C GLU A 2 12.83 5.10 7.83
N LYS A 3 13.43 6.11 7.18
CA LYS A 3 12.77 6.96 6.18
C LYS A 3 13.49 6.81 4.83
N ARG A 4 12.74 6.83 3.74
CA ARG A 4 13.28 6.89 2.38
C ARG A 4 12.44 7.85 1.54
N ASP A 5 13.11 8.65 0.73
CA ASP A 5 12.45 9.46 -0.28
C ASP A 5 12.29 8.60 -1.54
N LEU A 6 11.05 8.48 -2.01
CA LEU A 6 10.67 7.63 -3.14
C LEU A 6 10.00 8.47 -4.23
N LYS A 7 10.02 7.97 -5.47
CA LYS A 7 9.26 8.55 -6.58
C LYS A 7 7.99 7.74 -6.82
N ILE A 8 6.90 8.44 -7.09
CA ILE A 8 5.68 7.82 -7.60
C ILE A 8 5.84 7.59 -9.11
N ILE A 9 5.36 6.44 -9.57
CA ILE A 9 5.34 6.08 -10.99
C ILE A 9 3.93 6.32 -11.50
N PHE A 10 3.81 7.09 -12.57
CA PHE A 10 2.57 7.26 -13.31
C PHE A 10 2.62 6.44 -14.59
N SER A 11 1.57 5.69 -14.87
CA SER A 11 1.44 4.91 -16.11
C SER A 11 0.09 5.21 -16.77
N LYS A 12 0.13 5.52 -18.06
CA LYS A 12 -1.07 5.73 -18.88
C LYS A 12 -1.56 4.40 -19.44
N GLY A 13 -2.83 4.08 -19.21
CA GLY A 13 -3.52 2.96 -19.81
C GLY A 13 -3.97 3.25 -21.24
N GLY A 14 -4.20 2.20 -22.03
CA GLY A 14 -4.62 2.32 -23.43
C GLY A 14 -5.95 3.06 -23.64
N SER A 15 -6.81 3.13 -22.63
CA SER A 15 -8.07 3.87 -22.64
C SER A 15 -7.95 5.32 -22.11
N GLY A 16 -6.73 5.81 -21.88
CA GLY A 16 -6.48 7.16 -21.36
C GLY A 16 -6.51 7.28 -19.83
N SER A 17 -6.78 6.19 -19.11
CA SER A 17 -6.68 6.16 -17.65
C SER A 17 -5.24 6.38 -17.17
N ILE A 18 -5.06 6.98 -15.99
CA ILE A 18 -3.77 7.12 -15.34
C ILE A 18 -3.79 6.29 -14.08
N SER A 19 -2.79 5.42 -13.92
CA SER A 19 -2.54 4.67 -12.69
C SER A 19 -1.29 5.21 -12.02
N SER A 20 -1.30 5.26 -10.68
CA SER A 20 -0.15 5.64 -9.87
C SER A 20 0.27 4.49 -8.96
N ARG A 21 1.58 4.30 -8.80
CA ARG A 21 2.17 3.26 -7.93
C ARG A 21 3.41 3.79 -7.22
N VAL A 22 3.62 3.35 -5.99
CA VAL A 22 4.88 3.54 -5.25
C VAL A 22 5.53 2.18 -5.00
N THR A 23 6.84 2.09 -5.21
CA THR A 23 7.58 0.85 -4.93
C THR A 23 8.11 0.90 -3.51
N LEU A 24 7.51 0.11 -2.61
CA LEU A 24 7.96 -0.02 -1.24
C LEU A 24 9.12 -1.03 -1.13
N PRO A 25 10.13 -0.78 -0.27
CA PRO A 25 11.19 -1.74 -0.03
C PRO A 25 10.65 -3.11 0.45
N ILE A 26 11.09 -4.19 -0.19
CA ILE A 26 10.66 -5.56 0.16
C ILE A 26 10.92 -5.92 1.64
N LYS A 27 11.96 -5.33 2.25
CA LYS A 27 12.26 -5.52 3.67
C LYS A 27 11.13 -5.02 4.59
N TRP A 28 10.46 -3.93 4.22
CA TRP A 28 9.34 -3.39 5.00
C TRP A 28 8.09 -4.27 4.83
N ILE A 29 7.78 -4.67 3.60
CA ILE A 29 6.67 -5.57 3.29
C ILE A 29 6.80 -6.90 4.06
N LYS A 30 7.99 -7.50 4.05
CA LYS A 30 8.27 -8.72 4.84
C LYS A 30 8.13 -8.50 6.34
N LYS A 31 8.60 -7.38 6.88
CA LYS A 31 8.44 -7.02 8.30
C LYS A 31 6.97 -6.81 8.70
N MET A 32 6.11 -6.45 7.75
CA MET A 32 4.66 -6.35 7.94
C MET A 32 3.96 -7.72 7.90
N GLY A 33 4.69 -8.82 7.67
CA GLY A 33 4.12 -10.17 7.60
C GLY A 33 3.39 -10.47 6.28
N LEU A 34 3.64 -9.67 5.24
CA LEU A 34 3.04 -9.84 3.93
C LEU A 34 3.93 -10.68 3.03
N GLU A 35 3.32 -11.58 2.29
CA GLU A 35 3.99 -12.56 1.44
C GLU A 35 3.14 -12.88 0.20
N ILE A 36 3.66 -13.74 -0.67
CA ILE A 36 3.00 -14.08 -1.94
C ILE A 36 1.64 -14.77 -1.71
N SER A 37 1.45 -15.46 -0.59
CA SER A 37 0.15 -16.04 -0.18
C SER A 37 -0.77 -15.02 0.50
N ASN A 38 -0.22 -14.01 1.17
CA ASN A 38 -0.97 -13.01 1.94
C ASN A 38 -0.58 -11.59 1.50
N ARG A 39 -1.26 -11.09 0.47
CA ARG A 39 -0.99 -9.79 -0.18
C ARG A 39 -2.01 -8.71 0.16
N GLU A 40 -2.90 -8.97 1.11
CA GLU A 40 -3.98 -8.04 1.41
C GLU A 40 -3.53 -6.91 2.34
N LEU A 41 -3.88 -5.69 1.95
CA LEU A 41 -3.53 -4.45 2.64
C LEU A 41 -4.79 -3.62 2.86
N GLU A 42 -4.83 -2.94 3.99
CA GLU A 42 -5.72 -1.82 4.25
C GLU A 42 -4.93 -0.53 4.02
N VAL A 43 -5.48 0.35 3.17
CA VAL A 43 -4.88 1.63 2.84
C VAL A 43 -5.88 2.72 3.17
N THR A 44 -5.47 3.71 3.95
CA THR A 44 -6.32 4.84 4.34
C THR A 44 -5.63 6.13 3.92
N PHE A 45 -6.39 7.02 3.28
CA PHE A 45 -5.95 8.38 2.98
C PHE A 45 -6.61 9.35 3.97
N ASN A 46 -5.78 10.06 4.73
CA ASN A 46 -6.23 11.13 5.61
C ASN A 46 -6.11 12.46 4.85
N GLU A 47 -7.24 13.03 4.44
CA GLU A 47 -7.29 14.27 3.63
C GLU A 47 -6.77 15.49 4.39
N GLU A 48 -7.02 15.59 5.69
CA GLU A 48 -6.57 16.73 6.51
C GLU A 48 -5.05 16.82 6.58
N LYS A 49 -4.37 15.67 6.68
CA LYS A 49 -2.92 15.58 6.85
C LYS A 49 -2.18 15.26 5.56
N ASN A 50 -2.90 14.92 4.48
CA ASN A 50 -2.34 14.39 3.24
C ASN A 50 -1.42 13.18 3.44
N ILE A 51 -1.81 12.26 4.34
CA ILE A 51 -1.02 11.07 4.68
C ILE A 51 -1.75 9.82 4.19
N ILE A 52 -1.00 8.92 3.55
CA ILE A 52 -1.44 7.56 3.28
C ILE A 52 -0.86 6.63 4.35
N GLU A 53 -1.73 5.94 5.07
CA GLU A 53 -1.36 4.86 5.99
C GLU A 53 -1.60 3.50 5.32
N ILE A 54 -0.65 2.58 5.47
CA ILE A 54 -0.72 1.23 4.88
C ILE A 54 -0.51 0.21 6.00
N LYS A 55 -1.45 -0.73 6.14
CA LYS A 55 -1.44 -1.76 7.20
C LYS A 55 -1.82 -3.13 6.59
N PRO A 56 -1.29 -4.26 7.10
CA PRO A 56 -1.79 -5.58 6.73
C PRO A 56 -3.29 -5.66 7.03
N LYS A 57 -4.07 -6.13 6.06
CA LYS A 57 -5.50 -6.33 6.30
C LYS A 57 -5.66 -7.49 7.27
N LYS A 58 -6.23 -7.22 8.45
CA LYS A 58 -6.61 -8.28 9.37
C LYS A 58 -7.99 -8.79 8.95
N GLU A 59 -8.10 -10.08 8.71
CA GLU A 59 -9.39 -10.70 8.49
C GLU A 59 -10.24 -10.50 9.74
N LYS A 60 -11.32 -9.71 9.63
CA LYS A 60 -12.30 -9.60 10.70
C LYS A 60 -13.03 -10.94 10.71
N ASN A 61 -12.73 -11.79 11.68
CA ASN A 61 -13.59 -12.93 12.02
C ASN A 61 -15.00 -12.36 12.19
N ARG A 62 -15.87 -12.59 11.20
CA ARG A 62 -17.31 -12.38 11.34
C ARG A 62 -17.80 -13.46 12.29
N VAL A 63 -17.75 -13.17 13.58
CA VAL A 63 -18.58 -13.91 14.54
C VAL A 63 -19.99 -13.38 14.35
N SER A 64 -20.85 -14.20 13.77
CA SER A 64 -22.30 -14.04 13.72
C SER A 64 -22.91 -15.36 14.11
#